data_AF-A0A3D1CU52-F1
#
_entry.id   AF-A0A3D1CU52-F1
#
_cell.length_a   1.000
_cell.length_b   1.000
_cell.length_c   1.000
_cell.angle_alpha   90.00
_cell.angle_beta   90.00
_cell.angle_gamma   90.00
#
_symmetry.space_group_name_H-M   'P 1'
#
loop_
_entity.id
_entity.type
_entity.pdbx_description
1 polymer ?
#
loop_
_entity_poly.entity_id
_entity_poly.type
_entity_poly.pdbx_seq_one_letter_code
_entity_poly.pdbx_strand_id
1 'polypeptide(L)'
;MINFGSLLLPQPAKALRPQAGQAGLIVILLGVVVLTVGLSLFVRTSRQVEIISQQEESARIFSAAETGIEKILADIMAVEQNQISFGSISSQQLNLDNNTAQVDLTVTQGNSLETYLEEGSTAEMTVSTTATVTINWSKVACDSNPAALIIAVHNTDPGSGAQTTRFEAVNGSGCPESVNFSTAAAGTSPYKFKYSLALIAGDTSVRIEPIFAGTDIKATGTSISSGQFTITSKAQDSSGASDQAKAIEVKRTIAAPPSFMDYTVYSGSSVTK
;
A
#
# COMPACT_ATOMS: atom_id res chain seq x y z
N MET A 1 105.73 43.59 4.88
CA MET A 1 104.71 44.38 4.14
C MET A 1 103.50 44.57 5.02
N ILE A 2 103.03 45.81 5.04
CA ILE A 2 101.88 46.40 5.72
C ILE A 2 100.58 45.62 5.44
N ASN A 3 99.66 45.43 6.38
CA ASN A 3 98.38 46.19 6.45
C ASN A 3 97.42 45.77 7.57
N PHE A 4 96.66 46.78 7.98
CA PHE A 4 95.66 46.93 9.02
C PHE A 4 94.40 46.06 8.90
N GLY A 5 93.80 45.80 10.07
CA GLY A 5 92.42 46.24 10.34
C GLY A 5 91.30 45.22 10.14
N SER A 6 90.60 44.89 11.23
CA SER A 6 89.19 45.30 11.36
C SER A 6 88.65 44.96 12.75
N LEU A 7 88.08 45.99 13.37
CA LEU A 7 87.21 45.95 14.53
C LEU A 7 86.00 45.06 14.22
N LEU A 8 85.71 44.05 15.04
CA LEU A 8 84.40 43.41 15.08
C LEU A 8 83.81 43.59 16.47
N LEU A 9 82.89 44.55 16.54
CA LEU A 9 82.01 44.81 17.67
C LEU A 9 81.21 43.55 18.00
N PRO A 10 80.99 43.23 19.29
CA PRO A 10 80.03 42.21 19.67
C PRO A 10 78.61 42.70 19.34
N GLN A 11 77.85 41.89 18.61
CA GLN A 11 76.42 42.15 18.38
C GLN A 11 75.66 42.07 19.71
N PRO A 12 74.67 42.95 19.96
CA PRO A 12 73.85 42.84 21.15
C PRO A 12 72.97 41.59 21.03
N ALA A 13 73.14 40.66 21.97
CA ALA A 13 72.22 39.55 22.15
C ALA A 13 70.79 40.10 22.35
N LYS A 14 69.88 39.71 21.46
CA LYS A 14 68.47 40.09 21.52
C LYS A 14 67.86 39.43 22.76
N ALA A 15 67.67 40.22 23.82
CA ALA A 15 67.02 39.76 25.05
C ALA A 15 65.58 39.33 24.75
N LEU A 16 65.30 38.03 24.84
CA LEU A 16 63.95 37.51 24.90
C LEU A 16 63.35 37.97 26.24
N ARG A 17 62.52 39.01 26.19
CA ARG A 17 61.72 39.45 27.34
C ARG A 17 60.84 38.26 27.77
N PRO A 18 60.83 37.86 29.04
CA PRO A 18 59.89 36.85 29.51
C PRO A 18 58.48 37.43 29.39
N GLN A 19 57.73 36.93 28.41
CA GLN A 19 56.34 37.28 28.16
C GLN A 19 55.45 36.56 29.19
N ALA A 20 55.50 37.00 30.44
CA ALA A 20 54.75 36.43 31.56
C ALA A 20 53.21 36.51 31.39
N GLY A 21 52.70 37.27 30.40
CA GLY A 21 51.27 37.31 30.03
C GLY A 21 50.85 36.33 28.93
N GLN A 22 51.76 35.83 28.09
CA GLN A 22 51.39 34.96 26.96
C GLN A 22 51.22 33.49 27.35
N ALA A 23 51.92 33.02 28.39
CA ALA A 23 51.77 31.65 28.88
C ALA A 23 50.34 31.39 29.42
N GLY A 24 49.75 32.34 30.16
CA GLY A 24 48.38 32.22 30.65
C GLY A 24 47.34 32.18 29.52
N LEU A 25 47.57 32.95 28.46
CA LEU A 25 46.68 33.01 27.30
C LEU A 25 46.71 31.71 26.48
N ILE A 26 47.89 31.08 26.33
CA ILE A 26 48.02 29.76 25.69
C ILE A 26 47.25 28.68 26.47
N VAL A 27 47.35 28.67 27.80
CA VAL A 27 46.67 27.68 28.64
C VAL A 27 45.15 27.84 28.55
N ILE A 28 44.65 29.08 28.57
CA ILE A 28 43.22 29.35 28.39
C ILE A 28 42.76 28.91 26.99
N LEU A 29 43.52 29.24 25.95
CA LEU A 29 43.22 28.84 24.58
C LEU A 29 43.15 27.30 24.46
N LEU A 30 44.12 26.59 25.02
CA LEU A 30 44.17 25.14 25.06
C LEU A 30 42.95 24.56 25.79
N GLY A 31 42.58 25.13 26.95
CA GLY A 31 41.41 24.73 27.71
C GLY A 31 40.10 24.88 26.93
N VAL A 32 39.95 25.99 26.19
CA VAL A 32 38.78 26.22 25.32
C VAL A 32 38.74 25.22 24.17
N VAL A 33 39.88 24.89 23.56
CA VAL A 33 39.94 23.89 22.48
C VAL A 33 39.54 22.50 22.98
N VAL A 34 40.06 22.07 24.13
CA VAL A 34 39.70 20.77 24.71
C VAL A 34 38.21 20.73 25.09
N LEU A 35 37.67 21.80 25.67
CA LEU A 35 36.26 21.89 26.04
C LEU A 35 35.34 21.86 24.82
N THR A 36 35.68 22.59 23.76
CA THR A 36 34.88 22.63 22.52
C THR A 36 34.88 21.29 21.80
N VAL A 37 36.02 20.59 21.74
CA VAL A 37 36.09 19.22 21.18
C VAL A 37 35.30 18.25 22.05
N GLY A 38 35.45 18.30 23.38
CA GLY A 38 34.72 17.43 24.30
C GLY A 38 33.20 17.61 24.19
N LEU A 39 32.74 18.87 24.14
CA LEU A 39 31.32 19.18 23.99
C LEU A 39 30.78 18.76 22.60
N SER A 40 31.56 18.94 21.54
CA SER A 40 31.18 18.52 20.19
C SER A 40 30.93 17.01 20.09
N LEU A 41 31.81 16.20 20.70
CA LEU A 41 31.67 14.75 20.74
C LEU A 41 30.49 14.31 21.60
N PHE A 42 30.27 14.95 22.75
CA PHE A 42 29.14 14.68 23.62
C PHE A 42 27.80 14.95 22.91
N VAL A 43 27.66 16.13 22.28
CA VAL A 43 26.45 16.51 21.53
C VAL A 43 26.18 15.54 20.38
N ARG A 44 27.23 15.13 19.63
CA ARG A 44 27.08 14.16 18.54
C ARG A 44 26.59 12.80 19.05
N THR A 45 27.12 12.34 20.18
CA THR A 45 26.76 11.05 20.77
C THR A 45 25.31 11.06 21.27
N SER A 46 24.90 12.10 22.00
CA SER A 46 23.52 12.22 22.49
C SER A 46 22.50 12.25 21.35
N ARG A 47 22.79 12.99 20.28
CA ARG A 47 21.93 13.01 19.08
C ARG A 47 21.86 11.65 18.40
N GLN A 48 22.97 10.90 18.36
CA GLN A 48 22.98 9.57 17.75
C GLN A 48 22.11 8.59 18.55
N VAL A 49 22.17 8.64 19.88
CA VAL A 49 21.31 7.81 20.75
C VAL A 49 19.83 8.15 20.56
N GLU A 50 19.49 9.43 20.49
CA GLU A 50 18.12 9.88 20.23
C GLU A 50 17.60 9.37 18.88
N ILE A 51 18.41 9.49 17.82
CA ILE A 51 18.04 8.98 16.48
C ILE A 51 17.81 7.46 16.52
N ILE A 52 18.69 6.71 17.19
CA ILE A 52 18.55 5.25 17.32
C ILE A 52 17.24 4.90 18.05
N SER A 53 16.96 5.58 19.16
CA SER A 53 15.73 5.37 19.93
C SER A 53 14.49 5.66 19.10
N GLN A 54 14.48 6.77 18.35
CA GLN A 54 13.36 7.13 17.47
C GLN A 54 13.17 6.12 16.33
N GLN A 55 14.25 5.55 15.79
CA GLN A 55 14.19 4.53 14.75
C GLN A 55 13.63 3.21 15.29
N GLU A 56 14.11 2.76 16.44
CA GLU A 56 13.62 1.55 17.11
C GLU A 56 12.13 1.67 17.46
N GLU A 57 11.74 2.81 18.04
CA GLU A 57 10.35 3.10 18.35
C GLU A 57 9.47 3.17 17.10
N SER A 58 9.93 3.84 16.04
CA SER A 58 9.21 3.88 14.77
C SER A 58 9.01 2.48 14.18
N ALA A 59 10.00 1.58 14.31
CA ALA A 59 9.88 0.19 13.85
C ALA A 59 8.87 -0.60 14.68
N ARG A 60 8.86 -0.42 16.01
CA ARG A 60 7.88 -1.03 16.92
C ARG A 60 6.45 -0.58 16.58
N ILE A 61 6.22 0.72 16.47
CA ILE A 61 4.89 1.27 16.13
C ILE A 61 4.42 0.78 14.76
N PHE A 62 5.33 0.61 13.80
CA PHE A 62 5.00 0.04 12.49
C PHE A 62 4.60 -1.44 12.60
N SER A 63 5.37 -2.25 13.33
CA SER A 63 5.05 -3.66 13.59
C SER A 63 3.69 -3.83 14.28
N ALA A 64 3.32 -2.92 15.18
CA ALA A 64 2.01 -2.90 15.80
C ALA A 64 0.89 -2.60 14.78
N ALA A 65 1.10 -1.64 13.88
CA ALA A 65 0.15 -1.33 12.80
C ALA A 65 -0.06 -2.53 11.86
N GLU A 66 1.01 -3.24 11.49
CA GLU A 66 0.95 -4.45 10.67
C GLU A 66 0.20 -5.58 11.38
N THR A 67 0.48 -5.81 12.66
CA THR A 67 -0.23 -6.80 13.48
C THR A 67 -1.73 -6.50 13.55
N GLY A 68 -2.11 -5.22 13.64
CA GLY A 68 -3.50 -4.79 13.59
C GLY A 68 -4.17 -5.13 12.25
N ILE A 69 -3.46 -4.94 11.13
CA ILE A 69 -3.96 -5.30 9.80
C ILE A 69 -4.18 -6.80 9.70
N GLU A 70 -3.21 -7.62 10.10
CA GLU A 70 -3.31 -9.09 10.02
C GLU A 70 -4.51 -9.62 10.81
N LYS A 71 -4.77 -9.06 12.01
CA LYS A 71 -5.94 -9.43 12.80
C LYS A 71 -7.25 -9.09 12.08
N ILE A 72 -7.35 -7.89 11.51
CA ILE A 72 -8.54 -7.47 10.77
C ILE A 72 -8.73 -8.28 9.48
N LEU A 73 -7.65 -8.65 8.79
CA LEU A 73 -7.74 -9.50 7.61
C LEU A 73 -8.37 -10.85 7.93
N ALA A 74 -8.00 -11.45 9.07
CA ALA A 74 -8.63 -12.67 9.58
C ALA A 74 -10.11 -12.46 9.94
N ASP A 75 -10.44 -11.36 10.62
CA ASP A 75 -11.83 -11.03 10.96
C ASP A 75 -12.69 -10.78 9.70
N ILE A 76 -12.14 -10.17 8.64
CA ILE A 76 -12.84 -10.00 7.37
C ILE A 76 -13.19 -11.36 6.75
N MET A 77 -12.31 -12.36 6.84
CA MET A 77 -12.65 -13.71 6.37
C MET A 77 -13.82 -14.31 7.18
N ALA A 78 -13.89 -14.03 8.49
CA ALA A 78 -15.02 -14.45 9.32
C ALA A 78 -16.32 -13.70 8.97
N VAL A 79 -16.25 -12.43 8.57
CA VAL A 79 -17.40 -11.68 8.01
C VAL A 79 -17.88 -12.30 6.70
N GLU A 80 -16.96 -12.62 5.79
CA GLU A 80 -17.29 -13.26 4.50
C GLU A 80 -17.95 -14.64 4.70
N GLN A 81 -17.60 -15.36 5.78
CA GLN A 81 -18.22 -16.63 6.19
C GLN A 81 -19.47 -16.47 7.05
N ASN A 82 -19.99 -15.24 7.19
CA ASN A 82 -21.15 -14.90 8.00
C ASN A 82 -21.06 -15.39 9.46
N GLN A 83 -19.85 -15.49 10.01
CA GLN A 83 -19.59 -15.89 11.40
C GLN A 83 -19.70 -14.69 12.35
N ILE A 84 -19.37 -13.50 11.86
CA ILE A 84 -19.45 -12.25 12.58
C ILE A 84 -20.03 -11.14 11.69
N SER A 85 -20.61 -10.11 12.30
CA SER A 85 -21.17 -8.97 11.57
C SER A 85 -20.10 -7.94 11.19
N PHE A 86 -20.19 -7.35 9.99
CA PHE A 86 -19.27 -6.28 9.56
C PHE A 86 -19.20 -5.10 10.54
N GLY A 87 -20.33 -4.72 11.15
CA GLY A 87 -20.37 -3.64 12.15
C GLY A 87 -19.52 -3.90 13.39
N SER A 88 -19.15 -5.15 13.68
CA SER A 88 -18.23 -5.51 14.77
C SER A 88 -16.77 -5.23 14.44
N ILE A 89 -16.43 -5.04 13.16
CA ILE A 89 -15.05 -4.86 12.69
C ILE A 89 -14.81 -3.50 12.02
N SER A 90 -15.87 -2.72 11.74
CA SER A 90 -15.77 -1.44 11.00
C SER A 90 -14.90 -0.40 11.72
N SER A 91 -14.82 -0.47 13.05
CA SER A 91 -13.89 0.32 13.85
C SER A 91 -13.47 -0.49 15.07
N GLN A 92 -12.17 -0.68 15.26
CA GLN A 92 -11.61 -1.38 16.42
C GLN A 92 -10.43 -0.59 16.98
N GLN A 93 -10.21 -0.74 18.28
CA GLN A 93 -9.00 -0.27 18.93
C GLN A 93 -8.33 -1.46 19.59
N LEU A 94 -7.05 -1.66 19.29
CA LEU A 94 -6.23 -2.71 19.88
C LEU A 94 -5.13 -2.07 20.71
N ASN A 95 -4.89 -2.65 21.89
CA ASN A 95 -3.68 -2.35 22.65
C ASN A 95 -2.73 -3.52 22.47
N LEU A 96 -1.57 -3.23 21.88
CA LEU A 96 -0.52 -4.19 21.59
C LEU A 96 0.72 -3.85 22.44
N ASP A 97 1.71 -4.73 22.41
CA ASP A 97 3.01 -4.53 23.07
C ASP A 97 2.89 -4.15 24.55
N ASN A 98 2.13 -4.92 25.35
CA ASN A 98 1.89 -4.66 26.78
C ASN A 98 1.32 -3.26 27.06
N ASN A 99 0.41 -2.76 26.22
CA ASN A 99 -0.19 -1.42 26.28
C ASN A 99 0.79 -0.27 26.01
N THR A 100 1.87 -0.53 25.24
CA THR A 100 2.79 0.52 24.77
C THR A 100 2.51 0.96 23.33
N ALA A 101 1.66 0.23 22.60
CA ALA A 101 1.15 0.66 21.31
C ALA A 101 -0.38 0.56 21.27
N GLN A 102 -1.05 1.65 20.92
CA GLN A 102 -2.47 1.68 20.59
C GLN A 102 -2.63 1.69 19.09
N VAL A 103 -3.48 0.81 18.56
CA VAL A 103 -3.78 0.70 17.13
C VAL A 103 -5.26 0.93 16.89
N ASP A 104 -5.57 2.03 16.22
CA ASP A 104 -6.93 2.35 15.77
C ASP A 104 -7.10 1.83 14.34
N LEU A 105 -8.04 0.91 14.17
CA LEU A 105 -8.37 0.24 12.92
C LEU A 105 -9.71 0.74 12.42
N THR A 106 -9.78 1.05 11.13
CA THR A 106 -11.01 1.39 10.43
C THR A 106 -11.13 0.53 9.20
N VAL A 107 -12.27 -0.13 9.04
CA VAL A 107 -12.58 -0.96 7.87
C VAL A 107 -13.77 -0.36 7.15
N THR A 108 -13.61 -0.13 5.85
CA THR A 108 -14.68 0.35 4.98
C THR A 108 -14.93 -0.66 3.88
N GLN A 109 -16.21 -0.95 3.64
CA GLN A 109 -16.67 -1.80 2.56
C GLN A 109 -17.11 -0.89 1.40
N GLY A 110 -16.41 -0.99 0.28
CA GLY A 110 -16.67 -0.16 -0.90
C GLY A 110 -17.71 -0.78 -1.82
N ASN A 111 -18.44 0.08 -2.55
CA ASN A 111 -19.33 -0.29 -3.66
C ASN A 111 -18.61 -0.26 -5.02
N SER A 112 -17.29 -0.44 -4.99
CA SER A 112 -16.45 -0.50 -6.17
C SER A 112 -15.35 -1.53 -5.97
N LEU A 113 -14.87 -2.08 -7.07
CA LEU A 113 -13.69 -2.92 -7.15
C LEU A 113 -12.70 -2.20 -8.04
N GLU A 114 -11.51 -1.90 -7.53
CA GLU A 114 -10.40 -1.34 -8.33
C GLU A 114 -9.11 -2.08 -7.97
N THR A 115 -8.58 -2.83 -8.93
CA THR A 115 -7.39 -3.67 -8.74
C THR A 115 -6.71 -3.99 -10.06
N TYR A 116 -5.48 -4.49 -9.99
CA TYR A 116 -4.85 -5.22 -11.08
C TYR A 116 -5.17 -6.70 -10.93
N LEU A 117 -5.47 -7.38 -12.04
CA LEU A 117 -5.64 -8.82 -12.11
C LEU A 117 -4.65 -9.40 -13.11
N GLU A 118 -3.91 -10.42 -12.69
CA GLU A 118 -3.11 -11.24 -13.58
C GLU A 118 -4.01 -12.09 -14.49
N GLU A 119 -3.50 -12.50 -15.64
CA GLU A 119 -4.21 -13.40 -16.55
C GLU A 119 -4.64 -14.68 -15.83
N GLY A 120 -5.90 -15.07 -15.99
CA GLY A 120 -6.49 -16.25 -15.36
C GLY A 120 -6.79 -16.13 -13.87
N SER A 121 -6.48 -14.98 -13.24
CA SER A 121 -6.84 -14.70 -11.85
C SER A 121 -8.25 -14.12 -11.74
N THR A 122 -8.93 -14.35 -10.61
CA THR A 122 -10.32 -13.91 -10.42
C THR A 122 -10.43 -12.85 -9.34
N ALA A 123 -11.35 -11.91 -9.54
CA ALA A 123 -11.88 -11.10 -8.45
C ALA A 123 -13.40 -11.23 -8.40
N GLU A 124 -13.93 -11.33 -7.19
CA GLU A 124 -15.37 -11.42 -6.94
C GLU A 124 -15.87 -10.18 -6.21
N MET A 125 -17.11 -9.80 -6.52
CA MET A 125 -17.85 -8.74 -5.83
C MET A 125 -19.28 -9.23 -5.55
N THR A 126 -19.80 -8.87 -4.39
CA THR A 126 -21.18 -9.15 -4.01
C THR A 126 -22.11 -8.10 -4.58
N VAL A 127 -23.25 -8.54 -5.10
CA VAL A 127 -24.30 -7.69 -5.65
C VAL A 127 -25.64 -8.03 -5.00
N SER A 128 -26.56 -7.07 -4.92
CA SER A 128 -27.79 -7.28 -4.12
C SER A 128 -29.09 -6.76 -4.74
N THR A 129 -29.04 -6.14 -5.92
CA THR A 129 -30.23 -5.55 -6.55
C THR A 129 -30.14 -5.59 -8.08
N THR A 130 -31.31 -5.57 -8.74
CA THR A 130 -31.42 -5.36 -10.18
C THR A 130 -30.93 -3.95 -10.54
N ALA A 131 -29.71 -3.86 -11.04
CA ALA A 131 -29.13 -2.63 -11.56
C ALA A 131 -28.05 -2.97 -12.59
N THR A 132 -27.22 -1.99 -12.94
CA THR A 132 -26.12 -2.18 -13.86
C THR A 132 -24.79 -2.06 -13.13
N VAL A 133 -23.91 -3.03 -13.31
CA VAL A 133 -22.50 -2.91 -12.94
C VAL A 133 -21.71 -2.49 -14.16
N THR A 134 -20.96 -1.40 -14.04
CA THR A 134 -20.07 -0.92 -15.10
C THR A 134 -18.67 -1.39 -14.82
N ILE A 135 -18.12 -2.18 -15.75
CA ILE A 135 -16.76 -2.72 -15.68
C ILE A 135 -15.93 -1.98 -16.72
N ASN A 136 -14.93 -1.22 -16.26
CA ASN A 136 -13.91 -0.61 -17.12
C ASN A 136 -12.61 -1.39 -16.96
N TRP A 137 -11.92 -1.67 -18.05
CA TRP A 137 -10.64 -2.38 -18.00
C TRP A 137 -9.70 -1.93 -19.13
N SER A 138 -8.45 -2.37 -18.99
CA SER A 138 -7.30 -2.10 -19.85
C SER A 138 -6.95 -0.62 -19.97
N LYS A 139 -5.72 -0.26 -19.61
CA LYS A 139 -5.16 1.07 -19.91
C LYS A 139 -4.51 1.13 -21.31
N VAL A 140 -4.42 -0.01 -21.99
CA VAL A 140 -3.80 -0.16 -23.32
C VAL A 140 -4.84 -0.45 -24.41
N ALA A 141 -4.51 -0.09 -25.64
CA ALA A 141 -5.39 -0.32 -26.79
C ALA A 141 -5.14 -1.71 -27.41
N CYS A 142 -5.96 -2.08 -28.40
CA CYS A 142 -5.91 -3.39 -29.05
C CYS A 142 -4.58 -3.73 -29.74
N ASP A 143 -3.77 -2.73 -30.08
CA ASP A 143 -2.44 -2.90 -30.66
C ASP A 143 -1.40 -3.44 -29.66
N SER A 144 -1.74 -3.42 -28.38
CA SER A 144 -0.85 -3.77 -27.26
C SER A 144 -1.30 -5.02 -26.52
N ASN A 145 -2.09 -5.89 -27.18
CA ASN A 145 -2.62 -7.13 -26.62
C ASN A 145 -3.35 -6.95 -25.26
N PRO A 146 -4.47 -6.21 -25.22
CA PRO A 146 -5.22 -6.03 -23.99
C PRO A 146 -5.97 -7.31 -23.61
N ALA A 147 -6.27 -7.46 -22.32
CA ALA A 147 -7.09 -8.56 -21.85
C ALA A 147 -8.52 -8.52 -22.41
N ALA A 148 -9.08 -9.70 -22.69
CA ALA A 148 -10.53 -9.90 -22.73
C ALA A 148 -11.02 -10.35 -21.34
N LEU A 149 -12.32 -10.26 -21.07
CA LEU A 149 -12.90 -10.63 -19.79
C LEU A 149 -13.89 -11.78 -19.92
N ILE A 150 -13.80 -12.74 -19.00
CA ILE A 150 -14.86 -13.68 -18.67
C ILE A 150 -15.52 -13.19 -17.38
N ILE A 151 -16.84 -13.02 -17.43
CA ILE A 151 -17.64 -12.54 -16.31
C ILE A 151 -18.64 -13.64 -15.96
N ALA A 152 -18.49 -14.21 -14.77
CA ALA A 152 -19.45 -15.15 -14.20
C ALA A 152 -20.38 -14.41 -13.25
N VAL A 153 -21.70 -14.57 -13.41
CA VAL A 153 -22.68 -14.03 -12.48
C VAL A 153 -23.43 -15.17 -11.82
N HIS A 154 -23.29 -15.25 -10.51
CA HIS A 154 -23.98 -16.22 -9.67
C HIS A 154 -25.36 -15.68 -9.30
N ASN A 155 -26.36 -16.53 -9.49
CA ASN A 155 -27.74 -16.21 -9.20
C ASN A 155 -28.33 -17.30 -8.30
N THR A 156 -28.97 -16.87 -7.23
CA THR A 156 -29.79 -17.71 -6.36
C THR A 156 -31.25 -17.37 -6.62
N ASP A 157 -32.02 -18.33 -7.13
CA ASP A 157 -33.46 -18.16 -7.32
C ASP A 157 -34.13 -17.92 -5.96
N PRO A 158 -34.79 -16.77 -5.74
CA PRO A 158 -35.41 -16.45 -4.46
C PRO A 158 -36.58 -17.36 -4.09
N GLY A 159 -37.19 -18.06 -5.06
CA GLY A 159 -38.31 -18.97 -4.81
C GLY A 159 -37.88 -20.41 -4.50
N SER A 160 -36.84 -20.90 -5.16
CA SER A 160 -36.41 -22.31 -5.06
C SER A 160 -35.08 -22.52 -4.33
N GLY A 161 -34.27 -21.46 -4.15
CA GLY A 161 -32.90 -21.54 -3.66
C GLY A 161 -31.92 -22.18 -4.64
N ALA A 162 -32.35 -22.47 -5.88
CA ALA A 162 -31.49 -23.03 -6.91
C ALA A 162 -30.38 -22.05 -7.28
N GLN A 163 -29.15 -22.56 -7.39
CA GLN A 163 -27.98 -21.79 -7.79
C GLN A 163 -27.72 -21.98 -9.28
N THR A 164 -27.55 -20.89 -10.00
CA THR A 164 -27.18 -20.90 -11.42
C THR A 164 -26.06 -19.91 -11.68
N THR A 165 -25.25 -20.18 -12.69
CA THR A 165 -24.19 -19.27 -13.14
C THR A 165 -24.42 -18.93 -14.60
N ARG A 166 -24.45 -17.65 -14.92
CA ARG A 166 -24.38 -17.18 -16.31
C ARG A 166 -22.99 -16.65 -16.60
N PHE A 167 -22.56 -16.83 -17.84
CA PHE A 167 -21.26 -16.38 -18.31
C PHE A 167 -21.43 -15.36 -19.41
N GLU A 168 -20.67 -14.28 -19.33
CA GLU A 168 -20.52 -13.27 -20.37
C GLU A 168 -19.04 -13.21 -20.73
N ALA A 169 -18.72 -13.37 -22.01
CA ALA A 169 -17.36 -13.21 -22.51
C ALA A 169 -17.29 -11.95 -23.37
N VAL A 170 -16.37 -11.04 -23.06
CA VAL A 170 -16.32 -9.70 -23.65
C VAL A 170 -14.91 -9.37 -24.09
N ASN A 171 -14.75 -8.98 -25.35
CA ASN A 171 -13.47 -8.51 -25.90
C ASN A 171 -13.50 -7.00 -26.16
N GLY A 172 -12.34 -6.35 -26.10
CA GLY A 172 -12.18 -4.93 -26.42
C GLY A 172 -12.67 -4.59 -27.83
N SER A 173 -13.30 -3.42 -28.00
CA SER A 173 -13.74 -2.98 -29.34
C SER A 173 -12.56 -2.79 -30.27
N GLY A 174 -12.61 -3.45 -31.43
CA GLY A 174 -11.55 -3.39 -32.45
C GLY A 174 -10.36 -4.30 -32.18
N CYS A 175 -10.45 -5.20 -31.20
CA CYS A 175 -9.39 -6.17 -30.92
C CYS A 175 -9.50 -7.38 -31.87
N PRO A 176 -8.36 -7.87 -32.40
CA PRO A 176 -8.35 -8.83 -33.51
C PRO A 176 -8.71 -10.27 -33.09
N GLU A 177 -8.71 -10.58 -31.80
CA GLU A 177 -9.00 -11.93 -31.31
C GLU A 177 -10.47 -12.30 -31.57
N SER A 178 -10.67 -13.14 -32.59
CA SER A 178 -11.97 -13.54 -33.11
C SER A 178 -12.57 -14.71 -32.31
N VAL A 179 -12.94 -14.46 -31.06
CA VAL A 179 -13.36 -15.51 -30.11
C VAL A 179 -14.87 -15.60 -29.89
N ASN A 180 -15.69 -15.05 -30.81
CA ASN A 180 -17.17 -14.97 -30.66
C ASN A 180 -17.62 -14.36 -29.33
N PHE A 181 -16.83 -13.43 -28.79
CA PHE A 181 -17.17 -12.67 -27.59
C PHE A 181 -17.99 -11.44 -27.94
N SER A 182 -18.74 -10.96 -26.95
CA SER A 182 -19.41 -9.67 -27.03
C SER A 182 -18.38 -8.55 -27.17
N THR A 183 -18.70 -7.54 -27.97
CA THR A 183 -17.80 -6.39 -28.17
C THR A 183 -18.01 -5.34 -27.09
N ALA A 184 -16.93 -4.94 -26.42
CA ALA A 184 -16.94 -3.88 -25.42
C ALA A 184 -17.21 -2.51 -26.03
N ALA A 185 -17.88 -1.64 -25.28
CA ALA A 185 -17.96 -0.23 -25.59
C ALA A 185 -16.64 0.49 -25.27
N ALA A 186 -16.52 1.75 -25.73
CA ALA A 186 -15.41 2.61 -25.34
C ALA A 186 -15.39 2.86 -23.82
N GLY A 187 -14.20 2.74 -23.26
CA GLY A 187 -13.88 2.92 -21.84
C GLY A 187 -13.98 4.36 -21.35
N THR A 188 -13.88 4.50 -20.03
CA THR A 188 -13.71 5.81 -19.36
C THR A 188 -12.25 5.98 -18.96
N SER A 189 -11.64 7.13 -19.26
CA SER A 189 -10.24 7.42 -18.89
C SER A 189 -9.95 7.03 -17.43
N PRO A 190 -8.85 6.30 -17.14
CA PRO A 190 -7.76 5.90 -18.05
C PRO A 190 -8.02 4.63 -18.88
N TYR A 191 -9.17 3.97 -18.69
CA TYR A 191 -9.50 2.69 -19.30
C TYR A 191 -9.97 2.83 -20.75
N LYS A 192 -9.64 1.85 -21.58
CA LYS A 192 -9.97 1.82 -23.02
C LYS A 192 -11.26 1.08 -23.32
N PHE A 193 -11.66 0.14 -22.48
CA PHE A 193 -12.85 -0.68 -22.70
C PHE A 193 -13.83 -0.61 -21.53
N LYS A 194 -15.12 -0.72 -21.85
CA LYS A 194 -16.21 -0.72 -20.89
C LYS A 194 -17.26 -1.75 -21.26
N TYR A 195 -17.77 -2.43 -20.25
CA TYR A 195 -18.91 -3.32 -20.35
C TYR A 195 -19.93 -2.99 -19.25
N SER A 196 -21.20 -2.97 -19.63
CA SER A 196 -22.31 -2.69 -18.73
C SER A 196 -23.08 -3.98 -18.51
N LEU A 197 -22.77 -4.65 -17.41
CA LEU A 197 -23.43 -5.88 -17.00
C LEU A 197 -24.78 -5.54 -16.36
N ALA A 198 -25.87 -5.97 -16.99
CA ALA A 198 -27.19 -5.91 -16.38
C ALA A 198 -27.34 -7.04 -15.35
N LEU A 199 -27.76 -6.67 -14.14
CA LEU A 199 -28.13 -7.61 -13.10
C LEU A 199 -29.62 -7.91 -13.15
N ILE A 200 -29.97 -9.16 -12.89
CA ILE A 200 -31.33 -9.66 -12.80
C ILE A 200 -31.66 -10.05 -11.35
N ALA A 201 -32.94 -10.30 -11.09
CA ALA A 201 -33.39 -10.71 -9.76
C ALA A 201 -32.73 -12.04 -9.37
N GLY A 202 -32.21 -12.12 -8.14
CA GLY A 202 -31.49 -13.29 -7.63
C GLY A 202 -29.99 -13.24 -7.81
N ASP A 203 -29.42 -12.25 -8.51
CA ASP A 203 -27.96 -12.13 -8.62
C ASP A 203 -27.34 -11.81 -7.27
N THR A 204 -26.33 -12.59 -6.88
CA THR A 204 -25.69 -12.51 -5.56
C THR A 204 -24.21 -12.16 -5.65
N SER A 205 -23.50 -12.64 -6.68
CA SER A 205 -22.11 -12.24 -6.91
C SER A 205 -21.73 -12.21 -8.38
N VAL A 206 -20.75 -11.36 -8.69
CA VAL A 206 -20.13 -11.25 -10.01
C VAL A 206 -18.65 -11.50 -9.85
N ARG A 207 -18.12 -12.44 -10.63
CA ARG A 207 -16.70 -12.77 -10.68
C ARG A 207 -16.15 -12.41 -12.05
N ILE A 208 -14.97 -11.80 -12.07
CA ILE A 208 -14.32 -11.33 -13.29
C ILE A 208 -12.95 -11.98 -13.40
N GLU A 209 -12.65 -12.50 -14.58
CA GLU A 209 -11.39 -13.13 -14.94
C GLU A 209 -10.87 -12.52 -16.24
N PRO A 210 -9.67 -11.93 -16.26
CA PRO A 210 -9.05 -11.50 -17.50
C PRO A 210 -8.35 -12.68 -18.19
N ILE A 211 -8.49 -12.74 -19.50
CA ILE A 211 -7.85 -13.74 -20.35
C ILE A 211 -7.01 -13.05 -21.42
N PHE A 212 -6.01 -13.76 -21.96
CA PHE A 212 -5.02 -13.29 -22.94
C PHE A 212 -3.96 -12.30 -22.40
N ALA A 213 -4.25 -11.58 -21.32
CA ALA A 213 -3.30 -10.75 -20.58
C ALA A 213 -3.82 -10.39 -19.19
N GLY A 214 -2.94 -9.93 -18.30
CA GLY A 214 -3.33 -9.24 -17.06
C GLY A 214 -3.78 -7.80 -17.33
N THR A 215 -4.70 -7.28 -16.53
CA THR A 215 -5.26 -5.93 -16.72
C THR A 215 -5.62 -5.24 -15.41
N ASP A 216 -5.53 -3.91 -15.41
CA ASP A 216 -6.25 -3.09 -14.45
C ASP A 216 -7.76 -3.18 -14.71
N ILE A 217 -8.54 -3.27 -13.65
CA ILE A 217 -9.99 -3.30 -13.68
C ILE A 217 -10.58 -2.31 -12.68
N LYS A 218 -11.69 -1.69 -13.08
CA LYS A 218 -12.54 -0.87 -12.22
C LYS A 218 -14.00 -1.21 -12.45
N ALA A 219 -14.62 -1.88 -11.49
CA ALA A 219 -16.05 -2.12 -11.47
C ALA A 219 -16.74 -1.14 -10.51
N THR A 220 -17.82 -0.52 -10.98
CA THR A 220 -18.65 0.41 -10.18
C THR A 220 -20.13 0.15 -10.42
N GLY A 221 -20.93 0.32 -9.37
CA GLY A 221 -22.38 0.19 -9.46
C GLY A 221 -23.04 0.36 -8.10
N THR A 222 -24.24 0.91 -8.07
CA THR A 222 -25.00 1.05 -6.81
C THR A 222 -25.49 -0.29 -6.26
N SER A 223 -25.54 -1.33 -7.10
CA SER A 223 -25.87 -2.70 -6.73
C SER A 223 -24.73 -3.48 -6.11
N ILE A 224 -23.48 -2.97 -6.16
CA ILE A 224 -22.33 -3.60 -5.52
C ILE A 224 -22.44 -3.32 -4.02
N SER A 225 -22.80 -4.35 -3.25
CA SER A 225 -22.85 -4.28 -1.79
C SER A 225 -21.48 -4.48 -1.16
N SER A 226 -20.59 -5.21 -1.84
CA SER A 226 -19.21 -5.41 -1.44
C SER A 226 -18.33 -5.59 -2.68
N GLY A 227 -17.47 -4.62 -2.98
CA GLY A 227 -16.49 -4.72 -4.07
C GLY A 227 -15.05 -4.87 -3.58
N GLN A 228 -14.72 -4.20 -2.48
CA GLN A 228 -13.39 -4.22 -1.88
C GLN A 228 -13.46 -3.75 -0.43
N PHE A 229 -12.61 -4.30 0.44
CA PHE A 229 -12.38 -3.77 1.78
C PHE A 229 -11.16 -2.85 1.78
N THR A 230 -11.31 -1.65 2.34
CA THR A 230 -10.18 -0.77 2.65
C THR A 230 -9.99 -0.75 4.16
N ILE A 231 -8.80 -1.17 4.59
CA ILE A 231 -8.38 -1.26 5.98
C ILE A 231 -7.37 -0.14 6.22
N THR A 232 -7.65 0.72 7.17
CA THR A 232 -6.70 1.73 7.65
C THR A 232 -6.31 1.37 9.08
N SER A 233 -5.02 1.16 9.32
CA SER A 233 -4.44 0.89 10.63
C SER A 233 -3.58 2.07 11.04
N LYS A 234 -3.90 2.70 12.18
CA LYS A 234 -3.14 3.82 12.75
C LYS A 234 -2.60 3.39 14.11
N ALA A 235 -1.29 3.16 14.18
CA ALA A 235 -0.61 2.86 15.44
C ALA A 235 0.01 4.11 16.03
N GLN A 236 -0.06 4.26 17.34
CA GLN A 236 0.55 5.33 18.10
C GLN A 236 1.13 4.79 19.41
N ASP A 237 2.19 5.43 19.91
CA ASP A 237 2.70 5.16 21.25
C ASP A 237 1.65 5.55 22.30
N SER A 238 1.30 4.60 23.17
CA SER A 238 0.33 4.79 24.24
C SER A 238 0.98 4.97 25.61
N SER A 239 2.31 4.87 25.69
CA SER A 239 3.06 5.05 26.94
C SER A 239 3.24 6.51 27.35
N GLY A 240 2.97 7.45 26.42
CA GLY A 240 3.21 8.88 26.61
C GLY A 240 4.69 9.27 26.58
N ALA A 241 5.57 8.35 26.20
CA ALA A 241 7.00 8.58 26.07
C ALA A 241 7.35 9.29 24.75
N SER A 242 6.53 9.10 23.71
CA SER A 242 6.69 9.71 22.40
C SER A 242 5.35 10.03 21.73
N ASP A 243 5.35 10.98 20.79
CA ASP A 243 4.21 11.29 19.91
C ASP A 243 4.32 10.56 18.55
N GLN A 244 5.02 9.43 18.50
CA GLN A 244 5.22 8.69 17.24
C GLN A 244 3.92 7.99 16.82
N ALA A 245 3.49 8.26 15.60
CA ALA A 245 2.33 7.61 14.98
C ALA A 245 2.65 7.15 13.55
N LYS A 246 2.13 5.99 13.16
CA LYS A 246 2.24 5.40 11.82
C LYS A 246 0.88 4.97 11.33
N ALA A 247 0.64 5.14 10.03
CA ALA A 247 -0.58 4.71 9.38
C ALA A 247 -0.27 3.84 8.17
N ILE A 248 -1.01 2.75 8.01
CA ILE A 248 -0.93 1.83 6.87
C ILE A 248 -2.34 1.65 6.31
N GLU A 249 -2.47 1.69 4.98
CA GLU A 249 -3.71 1.40 4.27
C GLU A 249 -3.53 0.15 3.40
N VAL A 250 -4.44 -0.80 3.51
CA VAL A 250 -4.49 -2.02 2.69
C VAL A 250 -5.85 -2.15 2.04
N LYS A 251 -5.84 -2.50 0.76
CA LYS A 251 -7.05 -2.80 -0.01
C LYS A 251 -7.08 -4.28 -0.34
N ARG A 252 -8.18 -4.95 0.01
CA ARG A 252 -8.37 -6.39 -0.20
C ARG A 252 -9.66 -6.65 -0.96
N THR A 253 -9.59 -7.46 -2.01
CA THR A 253 -10.75 -7.99 -2.73
C THR A 253 -11.43 -9.11 -1.92
N ILE A 254 -12.68 -9.41 -2.25
CA ILE A 254 -13.37 -10.56 -1.65
C ILE A 254 -12.65 -11.85 -2.05
N ALA A 255 -12.64 -12.83 -1.14
CA ALA A 255 -12.17 -14.17 -1.47
C ALA A 255 -12.98 -14.76 -2.64
N ALA A 256 -12.28 -15.15 -3.71
CA ALA A 256 -12.86 -15.84 -4.86
C ALA A 256 -12.24 -17.25 -4.97
N PRO A 257 -13.03 -18.28 -5.34
CA PRO A 257 -12.46 -19.58 -5.65
C PRO A 257 -11.58 -19.48 -6.91
N PRO A 258 -10.58 -20.37 -7.06
CA PRO A 258 -9.73 -20.39 -8.24
C PRO A 258 -10.54 -20.65 -9.52
N SER A 259 -10.17 -19.97 -10.62
CA SER A 259 -10.82 -20.07 -11.94
C SER A 259 -10.88 -21.50 -12.50
N PHE A 260 -9.92 -22.35 -12.14
CA PHE A 260 -9.92 -23.74 -12.61
C PHE A 260 -11.10 -24.59 -12.12
N MET A 261 -11.86 -24.12 -11.12
CA MET A 261 -13.05 -24.84 -10.64
C MET A 261 -14.29 -24.58 -11.50
N ASP A 262 -14.21 -23.67 -12.49
CA ASP A 262 -15.36 -23.19 -13.26
C ASP A 262 -15.53 -23.84 -14.65
N TYR A 263 -14.73 -24.86 -14.98
CA TYR A 263 -14.68 -25.40 -16.35
C TYR A 263 -16.01 -26.00 -16.81
N THR A 264 -16.67 -25.25 -17.68
CA THR A 264 -17.65 -25.73 -18.66
C THR A 264 -17.34 -25.06 -20.00
N VAL A 265 -17.69 -25.67 -21.12
CA VAL A 265 -17.37 -25.13 -22.47
C VAL A 265 -18.03 -23.77 -22.67
N TYR A 266 -17.24 -22.73 -22.95
CA TYR A 266 -17.71 -21.36 -23.15
C TYR A 266 -18.04 -21.07 -24.63
N SER A 267 -19.21 -20.49 -24.90
CA SER A 267 -19.53 -19.92 -26.21
C SER A 267 -20.46 -18.73 -26.06
N GLY A 268 -20.08 -17.57 -26.63
CA GLY A 268 -20.89 -16.35 -26.63
C GLY A 268 -22.05 -16.36 -27.64
N SER A 269 -22.27 -17.49 -28.33
CA SER A 269 -23.38 -17.71 -29.25
C SER A 269 -23.81 -19.19 -29.21
N SER A 270 -24.97 -19.53 -29.78
CA SER A 270 -25.51 -20.89 -29.72
C SER A 270 -24.50 -21.94 -30.20
N VAL A 271 -24.11 -22.86 -29.30
CA VAL A 271 -23.31 -24.04 -29.64
C VAL A 271 -24.21 -25.00 -30.41
N THR A 272 -24.05 -25.06 -31.73
CA THR A 272 -24.65 -26.13 -32.53
C THR A 272 -23.70 -27.32 -32.53
N LYS A 273 -24.23 -28.49 -32.17
CA LYS A 273 -23.50 -29.75 -32.09
C LYS A 273 -23.16 -30.30 -33.48
#